data_AF-A0A9R1C6M8-F1
#
_entry.id   AF-A0A9R1C6M8-F1
#
_cell.length_a   1.000
_cell.length_b   1.000
_cell.length_c   1.000
_cell.angle_alpha   90.00
_cell.angle_beta   90.00
_cell.angle_gamma   90.00
#
_symmetry.space_group_name_H-M   'P 1'
#
loop_
_entity.id
_entity.type
_entity.pdbx_description
1 polymer ?
#
loop_
_entity_poly.entity_id
_entity_poly.type
_entity_poly.pdbx_seq_one_letter_code
_entity_poly.pdbx_strand_id
1 'polypeptide(L)'
;MVEWEEWEWEEQVQAMPRLEKLVLSKCRLRHVPPGLASNASSLKILCLEHVKHLSYIESFPSVVELRVNVCLDLEMITNLPNLQKLTIMKCPKLKVLEHIASLERLVLGDYAMEKLPEYMRDIKPRHFQLYCRLWLLFEVAAGQSGTEWDKFCQVEHVKAYAGDVGNLRKWYVLYTRGDNCKLDSNISNPIVFEETLSSCMVDTQGFESVYKMRRSTFSYICSLVRIPFFEDMMARDDGRVLSLQDRVAVALRVLNSGDSPVTVGSSLGVNDSTVLLVTQVFVEAMWERAFHHISWLGSAQMEKMKRKFNKIHGLPNCCGIVQTAHITFGSQSGDHEENDSTLMQAMVDPDMRFTELWLDYDFLALSKYFEKGAWLNGIKLKVLDESEVGEYIIGDAGYPLRPYLLTPYQLEDGLPLSDSKVEFNRRHSAATGVTLRALTRLKDTWKCLQGGGWHPSNQDDLPSIVGTCCLLHNIVIDMEEGGGIPAYLEENRSEQVRHVAEEDAVGVRDALAQHLIDSGVHTMAAEEQENFIAFYGIHTRI
;
A
#
# COMPACT_ATOMS: atom_id res chain seq x y z
N MET A 1 25.27 0.77 -26.71
CA MET A 1 26.14 -0.30 -26.19
C MET A 1 25.41 -1.59 -26.51
N VAL A 2 25.99 -2.47 -27.34
CA VAL A 2 25.30 -3.66 -27.87
C VAL A 2 24.85 -4.54 -26.69
N GLU A 3 23.56 -4.81 -26.58
CA GLU A 3 22.98 -5.60 -25.51
C GLU A 3 23.01 -7.07 -25.93
N TRP A 4 24.10 -7.77 -25.61
CA TRP A 4 24.25 -9.19 -25.95
C TRP A 4 23.32 -10.01 -25.05
N GLU A 5 22.23 -10.51 -25.61
CA GLU A 5 21.31 -11.45 -24.95
C GLU A 5 21.81 -12.90 -25.01
N GLU A 6 22.62 -13.19 -26.03
CA GLU A 6 23.18 -14.50 -26.33
C GLU A 6 24.71 -14.42 -26.33
N TRP A 7 25.34 -15.32 -25.58
CA TRP A 7 26.78 -15.52 -25.58
C TRP A 7 27.03 -17.01 -25.76
N GLU A 8 27.18 -17.42 -27.01
CA GLU A 8 27.42 -18.80 -27.38
C GLU A 8 28.93 -19.08 -27.46
N TRP A 9 29.36 -20.14 -26.80
CA TRP A 9 30.70 -20.70 -26.92
C TRP A 9 30.60 -22.21 -26.71
N GLU A 10 30.90 -22.95 -27.77
CA GLU A 10 30.86 -24.41 -27.83
C GLU A 10 31.98 -25.05 -27.00
N GLU A 11 31.72 -26.24 -26.45
CA GLU A 11 32.68 -26.98 -25.61
C GLU A 11 33.98 -27.36 -26.33
N GLN A 12 33.92 -27.55 -27.65
CA GLN A 12 35.05 -28.03 -28.45
C GLN A 12 36.08 -26.93 -28.73
N VAL A 13 35.74 -25.66 -28.51
CA VAL A 13 36.62 -24.52 -28.81
C VAL A 13 37.44 -24.16 -27.57
N GLN A 14 38.72 -24.52 -27.56
CA GLN A 14 39.62 -24.15 -26.46
C GLN A 14 39.95 -22.65 -26.48
N ALA A 15 39.44 -21.92 -25.49
CA ALA A 15 39.77 -20.52 -25.27
C ALA A 15 39.88 -20.22 -23.76
N MET A 16 40.59 -19.14 -23.45
CA MET A 16 40.73 -18.62 -22.08
C MET A 16 41.25 -19.61 -21.00
N PRO A 17 42.22 -20.50 -21.28
CA PRO A 17 42.67 -21.53 -20.32
C PRO A 17 43.36 -20.96 -19.07
N ARG A 18 43.79 -19.70 -19.13
CA ARG A 18 44.46 -18.97 -18.02
C ARG A 18 43.53 -17.99 -17.30
N LEU A 19 42.25 -17.93 -17.67
CA LEU A 19 41.31 -17.02 -17.04
C LEU A 19 41.07 -17.47 -15.59
N GLU A 20 41.46 -16.66 -14.61
CA GLU A 20 41.31 -17.00 -13.18
C GLU A 20 40.07 -16.37 -12.54
N LYS A 21 39.63 -15.23 -13.09
CA LYS A 21 38.49 -14.47 -12.57
C LYS A 21 37.67 -13.92 -13.74
N LEU A 22 36.37 -14.17 -13.68
CA LEU A 22 35.39 -13.59 -14.60
C LEU A 22 34.38 -12.74 -13.84
N VAL A 23 34.07 -11.56 -14.37
CA VAL A 23 33.03 -10.68 -13.84
C VAL A 23 32.07 -10.35 -14.98
N LEU A 24 30.80 -10.72 -14.83
CA LEU A 24 29.71 -10.33 -15.71
C LEU A 24 28.87 -9.30 -14.97
N SER A 25 28.82 -8.07 -15.49
CA SER A 25 28.11 -6.96 -14.84
C SER A 25 27.15 -6.28 -15.81
N LYS A 26 25.90 -6.08 -15.40
CA LYS A 26 24.84 -5.39 -16.17
C LYS A 26 24.55 -6.04 -17.55
N CYS A 27 24.57 -7.38 -17.59
CA CYS A 27 24.31 -8.16 -18.81
C CYS A 27 22.83 -8.59 -18.91
N ARG A 28 22.37 -8.96 -20.11
CA ARG A 28 21.03 -9.55 -20.34
C ARG A 28 21.09 -11.02 -20.77
N LEU A 29 22.14 -11.71 -20.34
CA LEU A 29 22.45 -13.08 -20.74
C LEU A 29 21.40 -14.04 -20.23
N ARG A 30 20.86 -14.88 -21.12
CA ARG A 30 19.92 -15.95 -20.75
C ARG A 30 20.62 -17.15 -20.12
N HIS A 31 21.83 -17.44 -20.57
CA HIS A 31 22.68 -18.53 -20.06
C HIS A 31 24.16 -18.14 -20.17
N VAL A 32 24.99 -18.78 -19.36
CA VAL A 32 26.44 -18.72 -19.49
C VAL A 32 26.87 -19.83 -20.45
N PRO A 33 27.78 -19.58 -21.42
CA PRO A 33 28.11 -20.59 -22.41
C PRO A 33 28.74 -21.85 -21.80
N PRO A 34 28.36 -23.05 -22.26
CA PRO A 34 28.94 -24.31 -21.81
C PRO A 34 30.46 -24.38 -22.02
N GLY A 35 30.95 -23.82 -23.13
CA GLY A 35 32.38 -23.78 -23.46
C GLY A 35 33.22 -23.04 -22.43
N LEU A 36 32.68 -22.02 -21.76
CA LEU A 36 33.37 -21.35 -20.66
C LEU A 36 33.52 -22.28 -19.46
N ALA A 37 32.48 -23.04 -19.14
CA ALA A 37 32.47 -23.94 -18.00
C ALA A 37 33.44 -25.12 -18.18
N SER A 38 33.57 -25.62 -19.42
CA SER A 38 34.45 -26.74 -19.77
C SER A 38 35.91 -26.35 -20.06
N ASN A 39 36.17 -25.20 -20.68
CA ASN A 39 37.52 -24.83 -21.15
C ASN A 39 38.26 -23.84 -20.25
N ALA A 40 37.56 -23.03 -19.44
CA ALA A 40 38.22 -22.11 -18.52
C ALA A 40 38.71 -22.84 -17.26
N SER A 41 39.60 -23.83 -17.43
CA SER A 41 40.06 -24.75 -16.38
C SER A 41 40.77 -24.06 -15.20
N SER A 42 41.25 -22.83 -15.39
CA SER A 42 41.88 -22.02 -14.34
C SER A 42 40.91 -21.08 -13.62
N LEU A 43 39.63 -21.04 -14.01
CA LEU A 43 38.64 -20.08 -13.49
C LEU A 43 38.28 -20.43 -12.05
N LYS A 44 38.76 -19.61 -11.11
CA LYS A 44 38.54 -19.80 -9.67
C LYS A 44 37.43 -18.91 -9.13
N ILE A 45 37.24 -17.73 -9.71
CA ILE A 45 36.30 -16.71 -9.21
C ILE A 45 35.32 -16.30 -10.31
N LEU A 46 34.03 -16.50 -10.06
CA LEU A 46 32.96 -16.03 -10.93
C LEU A 46 32.10 -15.00 -10.18
N CYS A 47 31.99 -13.79 -10.73
CA CYS A 47 31.13 -12.74 -10.21
C CYS A 47 30.04 -12.38 -11.23
N LEU A 48 28.79 -12.39 -10.80
CA LEU A 48 27.62 -12.00 -11.57
C LEU A 48 26.93 -10.84 -10.85
N GLU A 49 26.83 -9.69 -11.51
CA GLU A 49 26.26 -8.47 -10.92
C GLU A 49 25.21 -7.88 -11.86
N HIS A 50 23.96 -7.76 -11.43
CA HIS A 50 22.88 -7.18 -12.23
C HIS A 50 22.69 -7.87 -13.59
N VAL A 51 22.82 -9.21 -13.64
CA VAL A 51 22.56 -9.99 -14.85
C VAL A 51 21.05 -10.28 -14.93
N LYS A 52 20.40 -9.81 -15.99
CA LYS A 52 18.97 -10.00 -16.26
C LYS A 52 18.78 -11.27 -17.09
N HIS A 53 17.66 -11.97 -16.88
CA HIS A 53 17.24 -13.19 -17.62
C HIS A 53 18.06 -14.47 -17.41
N LEU A 54 19.18 -14.43 -16.67
CA LEU A 54 19.93 -15.63 -16.34
C LEU A 54 19.15 -16.48 -15.33
N SER A 55 18.71 -17.67 -15.75
CA SER A 55 17.84 -18.55 -14.95
C SER A 55 18.60 -19.64 -14.18
N TYR A 56 19.75 -20.09 -14.68
CA TYR A 56 20.55 -21.12 -14.00
C TYR A 56 22.06 -20.92 -14.17
N ILE A 57 22.83 -21.49 -13.25
CA ILE A 57 24.29 -21.63 -13.33
C ILE A 57 24.62 -23.10 -13.09
N GLU A 58 25.30 -23.73 -14.04
CA GLU A 58 25.74 -25.12 -13.89
C GLU A 58 27.16 -25.37 -14.37
N SER A 59 27.72 -26.48 -13.88
CA SER A 59 28.84 -27.20 -14.52
C SER A 59 30.18 -26.45 -14.52
N PHE A 60 30.48 -25.70 -13.46
CA PHE A 60 31.76 -25.00 -13.27
C PHE A 60 32.67 -25.75 -12.26
N PRO A 61 33.46 -26.75 -12.70
CA PRO A 61 34.26 -27.58 -11.80
C PRO A 61 35.46 -26.84 -11.20
N SER A 62 36.02 -25.82 -11.85
CA SER A 62 37.21 -25.11 -11.37
C SER A 62 36.88 -23.97 -10.38
N VAL A 63 35.63 -23.53 -10.32
CA VAL A 63 35.22 -22.35 -9.55
C VAL A 63 35.21 -22.67 -8.06
N VAL A 64 35.93 -21.84 -7.29
CA VAL A 64 36.08 -21.93 -5.84
C VAL A 64 35.27 -20.85 -5.12
N GLU A 65 35.09 -19.68 -5.75
CA GLU A 65 34.28 -18.59 -5.24
C GLU A 65 33.27 -18.09 -6.28
N LEU A 66 31.99 -18.11 -5.90
CA LEU A 66 30.88 -17.59 -6.70
C LEU A 66 30.23 -16.41 -5.95
N ARG A 67 30.07 -15.28 -6.64
CA ARG A 67 29.34 -14.11 -6.15
C ARG A 67 28.21 -13.80 -7.11
N VAL A 68 26.98 -13.79 -6.61
CA VAL A 68 25.79 -13.44 -7.37
C VAL A 68 25.10 -12.28 -6.67
N ASN A 69 24.90 -11.17 -7.38
CA ASN A 69 24.31 -9.96 -6.84
C ASN A 69 23.26 -9.40 -7.81
N VAL A 70 22.05 -9.16 -7.32
CA VAL A 70 20.92 -8.59 -8.09
C VAL A 70 20.63 -9.37 -9.38
N CYS A 71 20.64 -10.70 -9.31
CA CYS A 71 20.23 -11.58 -10.42
C CYS A 71 18.80 -12.04 -10.17
N LEU A 72 17.83 -11.23 -10.60
CA LEU A 72 16.42 -11.35 -10.20
C LEU A 72 15.71 -12.57 -10.80
N ASP A 73 16.23 -13.11 -11.90
CA ASP A 73 15.67 -14.26 -12.62
C ASP A 73 16.37 -15.58 -12.31
N LEU A 74 17.43 -15.57 -11.49
CA LEU A 74 18.20 -16.77 -11.19
C LEU A 74 17.39 -17.70 -10.28
N GLU A 75 17.10 -18.90 -10.78
CA GLU A 75 16.28 -19.92 -10.12
C GLU A 75 17.11 -21.08 -9.56
N MET A 76 18.25 -21.40 -10.19
CA MET A 76 19.05 -22.59 -9.86
C MET A 76 20.57 -22.35 -9.93
N ILE A 77 21.29 -22.92 -8.96
CA ILE A 77 22.75 -23.06 -8.97
C ILE A 77 23.07 -24.54 -8.67
N THR A 78 23.78 -25.22 -9.57
CA THR A 78 24.07 -26.65 -9.40
C THR A 78 25.42 -27.05 -10.00
N ASN A 79 25.92 -28.23 -9.65
CA ASN A 79 27.14 -28.82 -10.22
C ASN A 79 28.40 -27.94 -10.08
N LEU A 80 28.67 -27.42 -8.87
CA LEU A 80 29.94 -26.74 -8.55
C LEU A 80 30.70 -27.50 -7.44
N PRO A 81 31.37 -28.62 -7.77
CA PRO A 81 31.91 -29.54 -6.77
C PRO A 81 33.04 -28.94 -5.92
N ASN A 82 33.80 -27.98 -6.44
CA ASN A 82 34.93 -27.34 -5.73
C ASN A 82 34.58 -25.97 -5.13
N LEU A 83 33.30 -25.58 -5.13
CA LEU A 83 32.86 -24.29 -4.61
C LEU A 83 33.02 -24.26 -3.09
N GLN A 84 33.92 -23.40 -2.60
CA GLN A 84 34.18 -23.22 -1.16
C GLN A 84 33.44 -22.01 -0.59
N LYS A 85 33.22 -20.98 -1.41
CA LYS A 85 32.58 -19.74 -0.97
C LYS A 85 31.49 -19.29 -1.94
N LEU A 86 30.29 -19.11 -1.40
CA LEU A 86 29.14 -18.61 -2.13
C LEU A 86 28.61 -17.34 -1.47
N THR A 87 28.46 -16.27 -2.25
CA THR A 87 27.80 -15.04 -1.83
C THR A 87 26.59 -14.78 -2.72
N ILE A 88 25.40 -14.70 -2.15
CA ILE A 88 24.15 -14.40 -2.86
C ILE A 88 23.53 -13.16 -2.23
N MET A 89 23.35 -12.12 -3.05
CA MET A 89 22.75 -10.86 -2.63
C MET A 89 21.57 -10.51 -3.53
N LYS A 90 20.39 -10.24 -2.95
CA LYS A 90 19.17 -9.81 -3.67
C LYS A 90 18.81 -10.69 -4.88
N CYS A 91 18.64 -12.00 -4.66
CA CYS A 91 18.27 -12.97 -5.69
C CYS A 91 17.00 -13.74 -5.26
N PRO A 92 15.81 -13.12 -5.33
CA PRO A 92 14.60 -13.62 -4.67
C PRO A 92 13.99 -14.88 -5.32
N LYS A 93 14.33 -15.19 -6.58
CA LYS A 93 13.81 -16.37 -7.29
C LYS A 93 14.66 -17.64 -7.11
N LEU A 94 15.82 -17.56 -6.47
CA LEU A 94 16.71 -18.70 -6.30
C LEU A 94 16.07 -19.72 -5.36
N LYS A 95 15.77 -20.91 -5.89
CA LYS A 95 15.08 -21.99 -5.17
C LYS A 95 15.92 -23.24 -5.01
N VAL A 96 16.82 -23.49 -5.97
CA VAL A 96 17.57 -24.74 -6.04
C VAL A 96 19.07 -24.46 -5.88
N LEU A 97 19.68 -25.14 -4.91
CA LEU A 97 21.12 -25.09 -4.66
C LEU A 97 21.62 -26.52 -4.37
N GLU A 98 22.16 -27.19 -5.38
CA GLU A 98 22.45 -28.63 -5.33
C GLU A 98 23.88 -28.95 -5.79
N HIS A 99 24.37 -30.15 -5.45
CA HIS A 99 25.68 -30.68 -5.90
C HIS A 99 26.88 -29.75 -5.58
N ILE A 100 26.87 -29.12 -4.41
CA ILE A 100 27.92 -28.21 -3.91
C ILE A 100 28.56 -28.71 -2.61
N ALA A 101 29.09 -29.93 -2.63
CA ALA A 101 29.52 -30.65 -1.43
C ALA A 101 30.70 -29.99 -0.67
N SER A 102 31.52 -29.17 -1.34
CA SER A 102 32.71 -28.53 -0.75
C SER A 102 32.44 -27.16 -0.14
N LEU A 103 31.17 -26.73 -0.02
CA LEU A 103 30.85 -25.37 0.43
C LEU A 103 31.24 -25.17 1.90
N GLU A 104 32.23 -24.31 2.15
CA GLU A 104 32.68 -23.96 3.49
C GLU A 104 31.99 -22.70 4.03
N ARG A 105 31.74 -21.71 3.17
CA ARG A 105 31.19 -20.41 3.55
C ARG A 105 30.04 -20.00 2.64
N LEU A 106 28.90 -19.73 3.26
CA LEU A 106 27.75 -19.12 2.62
C LEU A 106 27.51 -17.71 3.18
N VAL A 107 27.33 -16.73 2.29
CA VAL A 107 26.85 -15.39 2.62
C VAL A 107 25.54 -15.16 1.89
N LEU A 108 24.46 -14.94 2.61
CA LEU A 108 23.17 -14.53 2.06
C LEU A 108 22.85 -13.10 2.50
N GLY A 109 22.32 -12.29 1.59
CA GLY A 109 21.89 -10.95 1.92
C GLY A 109 20.72 -10.46 1.10
N ASP A 110 19.57 -10.28 1.74
CA ASP A 110 18.41 -9.69 1.13
C ASP A 110 17.51 -9.09 2.21
N TYR A 111 17.30 -7.78 2.14
CA TYR A 111 16.41 -7.05 3.04
C TYR A 111 14.96 -7.09 2.59
N ALA A 112 14.58 -7.93 1.62
CA ALA A 112 13.19 -8.28 1.35
C ALA A 112 12.86 -9.72 1.78
N MET A 113 13.86 -10.49 2.23
CA MET A 113 13.70 -11.88 2.64
C MET A 113 12.91 -11.98 3.95
N GLU A 114 11.78 -12.68 3.91
CA GLU A 114 10.91 -12.91 5.07
C GLU A 114 11.27 -14.20 5.83
N LYS A 115 11.77 -15.22 5.11
CA LYS A 115 12.18 -16.53 5.65
C LYS A 115 13.49 -16.98 5.00
N LEU A 116 14.28 -17.81 5.69
CA LEU A 116 15.45 -18.40 5.07
C LEU A 116 15.02 -19.32 3.92
N PRO A 117 15.79 -19.38 2.82
CA PRO A 117 15.45 -20.22 1.69
C PRO A 117 15.43 -21.72 2.04
N GLU A 118 14.53 -22.46 1.42
CA GLU A 118 14.29 -23.87 1.74
C GLU A 118 15.52 -24.77 1.46
N TYR A 119 16.33 -24.42 0.44
CA TYR A 119 17.56 -25.14 0.12
C TYR A 119 18.57 -25.18 1.28
N MET A 120 18.45 -24.27 2.26
CA MET A 120 19.30 -24.23 3.45
C MET A 120 19.24 -25.52 4.28
N ARG A 121 18.17 -26.33 4.16
CA ARG A 121 18.06 -27.62 4.84
C ARG A 121 19.06 -28.65 4.33
N ASP A 122 19.35 -28.60 3.04
CA ASP A 122 20.19 -29.59 2.36
C ASP A 122 21.66 -29.20 2.41
N ILE A 123 21.95 -27.90 2.35
CA ILE A 123 23.30 -27.37 2.39
C ILE A 123 23.82 -27.20 3.83
N LYS A 124 25.07 -27.60 4.06
CA LYS A 124 25.66 -27.61 5.40
C LYS A 124 27.02 -26.90 5.41
N PRO A 125 27.04 -25.58 5.16
CA PRO A 125 28.28 -24.84 5.20
C PRO A 125 28.86 -24.84 6.61
N ARG A 126 30.17 -24.71 6.70
CA ARG A 126 30.87 -24.52 7.99
C ARG A 126 30.53 -23.16 8.61
N HIS A 127 30.49 -22.13 7.78
CA HIS A 127 30.21 -20.76 8.16
C HIS A 127 29.04 -20.20 7.35
N PHE A 128 28.01 -19.75 8.04
CA PHE A 128 26.88 -19.05 7.44
C PHE A 128 26.84 -17.60 7.92
N GLN A 129 26.73 -16.67 6.98
CA GLN A 129 26.56 -15.25 7.27
C GLN A 129 25.29 -14.73 6.60
N LEU A 130 24.42 -14.09 7.38
CA LEU A 130 23.15 -13.56 6.92
C LEU A 130 23.09 -12.05 7.11
N TYR A 131 22.61 -11.34 6.09
CA TYR A 131 22.21 -9.94 6.16
C TYR A 131 20.74 -9.83 5.79
N CYS A 132 19.90 -9.55 6.76
CA CYS A 132 18.45 -9.61 6.60
C CYS A 132 17.76 -8.42 7.24
N ARG A 133 16.43 -8.35 7.07
CA ARG A 133 15.60 -7.50 7.92
C ARG A 133 15.71 -7.94 9.38
N LEU A 134 15.41 -6.99 10.26
CA LEU A 134 15.42 -7.20 11.69
C LEU A 134 14.42 -8.32 12.06
N TRP A 135 13.26 -8.38 11.42
CA TRP A 135 12.32 -9.50 11.59
C TRP A 135 12.94 -10.90 11.40
N LEU A 136 13.56 -11.17 10.25
CA LEU A 136 14.14 -12.50 10.00
C LEU A 136 15.28 -12.80 10.98
N LEU A 137 16.01 -11.76 11.41
CA LEU A 137 17.01 -11.90 12.46
C LEU A 137 16.39 -12.37 13.78
N PHE A 138 15.19 -11.88 14.14
CA PHE A 138 14.44 -12.35 15.31
C PHE A 138 14.04 -13.83 15.19
N GLU A 139 13.53 -14.28 14.04
CA GLU A 139 13.20 -15.70 13.81
C GLU A 139 14.43 -16.60 13.97
N VAL A 140 15.60 -16.12 13.52
CA VAL A 140 16.88 -16.81 13.75
C VAL A 140 17.29 -16.77 15.23
N ALA A 141 17.04 -15.65 15.93
CA ALA A 141 17.34 -15.48 17.35
C ALA A 141 16.51 -16.40 18.26
N ALA A 142 15.30 -16.79 17.84
CA ALA A 142 14.45 -17.74 18.56
C ALA A 142 15.08 -19.13 18.72
N GLY A 143 16.12 -19.44 17.93
CA GLY A 143 16.92 -20.66 18.09
C GLY A 143 16.06 -21.90 18.00
N GLN A 144 16.22 -22.85 18.94
CA GLN A 144 15.53 -24.14 18.95
C GLN A 144 13.99 -24.05 18.97
N SER A 145 13.42 -22.94 19.42
CA SER A 145 11.98 -22.71 19.45
C SER A 145 11.46 -22.01 18.18
N GLY A 146 12.37 -21.54 17.30
CA GLY A 146 12.06 -20.78 16.11
C GLY A 146 11.69 -21.63 14.90
N THR A 147 10.91 -21.06 13.99
CA THR A 147 10.45 -21.74 12.77
C THR A 147 11.56 -21.97 11.74
N GLU A 148 12.66 -21.22 11.86
CA GLU A 148 13.81 -21.25 10.95
C GLU A 148 14.96 -22.16 11.46
N TRP A 149 14.82 -22.77 12.65
CA TRP A 149 15.87 -23.54 13.31
C TRP A 149 16.41 -24.70 12.45
N ASP A 150 15.50 -25.46 11.85
CA ASP A 150 15.81 -26.62 11.03
C ASP A 150 16.71 -26.29 9.83
N LYS A 151 16.69 -25.04 9.35
CA LYS A 151 17.48 -24.56 8.22
C LYS A 151 18.92 -24.19 8.56
N PHE A 152 19.27 -23.93 9.83
CA PHE A 152 20.64 -23.54 10.19
C PHE A 152 21.25 -24.31 11.37
N CYS A 153 20.47 -25.14 12.08
CA CYS A 153 20.93 -25.92 13.24
C CYS A 153 22.12 -26.85 12.97
N GLN A 154 22.38 -27.18 11.70
CA GLN A 154 23.47 -28.07 11.31
C GLN A 154 24.78 -27.32 11.01
N VAL A 155 24.73 -26.00 10.84
CA VAL A 155 25.89 -25.14 10.54
C VAL A 155 26.79 -25.00 11.78
N GLU A 156 28.12 -25.01 11.61
CA GLU A 156 29.05 -24.92 12.75
C GLU A 156 29.05 -23.51 13.38
N HIS A 157 29.09 -22.47 12.54
CA HIS A 157 29.09 -21.07 12.94
C HIS A 157 28.12 -20.23 12.10
N VAL A 158 27.18 -19.55 12.77
CA VAL A 158 26.24 -18.62 12.12
C VAL A 158 26.46 -17.20 12.65
N LYS A 159 26.52 -16.24 11.73
CA LYS A 159 26.56 -14.81 12.01
C LYS A 159 25.46 -14.10 11.23
N ALA A 160 24.37 -13.76 11.89
CA ALA A 160 23.28 -13.03 11.27
C ALA A 160 23.27 -11.57 11.73
N TYR A 161 22.98 -10.66 10.81
CA TYR A 161 22.99 -9.22 11.04
C TYR A 161 21.75 -8.57 10.44
N ALA A 162 21.25 -7.58 11.15
CA ALA A 162 20.29 -6.60 10.66
C ALA A 162 20.80 -5.20 11.02
N GLY A 163 20.37 -4.20 10.27
CA GLY A 163 20.83 -2.85 10.49
C GLY A 163 19.87 -1.80 9.95
N ASP A 164 20.18 -0.57 10.33
CA ASP A 164 19.45 0.65 9.96
C ASP A 164 20.43 1.61 9.23
N VAL A 165 19.90 2.69 8.67
CA VAL A 165 20.66 3.75 7.98
C VAL A 165 21.75 4.27 8.92
N GLY A 166 23.00 3.89 8.64
CA GLY A 166 24.19 4.30 9.41
C GLY A 166 24.91 3.15 10.14
N ASN A 167 24.24 2.03 10.44
CA ASN A 167 24.89 0.83 11.01
C ASN A 167 24.22 -0.46 10.55
N LEU A 168 24.82 -1.09 9.51
CA LEU A 168 24.34 -2.34 8.90
C LEU A 168 24.50 -3.59 9.80
N ARG A 169 25.15 -3.47 10.96
CA ARG A 169 25.35 -4.55 11.94
C ARG A 169 24.90 -4.14 13.34
N LYS A 170 23.92 -3.24 13.41
CA LYS A 170 23.34 -2.75 14.67
C LYS A 170 22.82 -3.89 15.53
N TRP A 171 22.15 -4.86 14.91
CA TRP A 171 21.67 -6.08 15.56
C TRP A 171 22.39 -7.31 15.03
N TYR A 172 22.59 -8.27 15.92
CA TYR A 172 23.27 -9.51 15.57
C TYR A 172 22.71 -10.72 16.33
N VAL A 173 22.89 -11.87 15.69
CA VAL A 173 22.77 -13.19 16.29
C VAL A 173 24.03 -13.98 15.94
N LEU A 174 24.68 -14.54 16.96
CA LEU A 174 25.83 -15.41 16.84
C LEU A 174 25.44 -16.78 17.36
N TYR A 175 25.62 -17.81 16.54
CA TYR A 175 25.35 -19.19 16.95
C TYR A 175 26.57 -20.07 16.69
N THR A 176 26.87 -20.94 17.65
CA THR A 176 27.95 -21.93 17.54
C THR A 176 27.45 -23.30 17.99
N ARG A 177 27.47 -24.27 17.07
CA ARG A 177 26.96 -25.62 17.32
C ARG A 177 27.76 -26.38 18.37
N GLY A 178 29.10 -26.29 18.31
CA GLY A 178 30.02 -27.02 19.18
C GLY A 178 30.02 -26.60 20.65
N ASP A 179 29.39 -25.47 20.98
CA ASP A 179 29.27 -24.94 22.34
C ASP A 179 27.84 -25.13 22.86
N ASN A 180 27.36 -26.38 22.94
CA ASN A 180 26.00 -26.74 23.35
C ASN A 180 24.87 -25.99 22.61
N CYS A 181 25.06 -25.70 21.31
CA CYS A 181 24.14 -24.87 20.54
C CYS A 181 23.91 -23.46 21.12
N LYS A 182 24.95 -22.85 21.73
CA LYS A 182 24.88 -21.51 22.27
C LYS A 182 24.51 -20.50 21.19
N LEU A 183 23.48 -19.71 21.50
CA LEU A 183 23.00 -18.59 20.70
C LEU A 183 23.14 -17.31 21.54
N ASP A 184 23.88 -16.34 21.01
CA ASP A 184 24.13 -15.04 21.62
C ASP A 184 23.55 -13.94 20.71
N SER A 185 22.82 -12.99 21.27
CA SER A 185 22.22 -11.90 20.50
C SER A 185 22.10 -10.65 21.36
N ASN A 186 22.21 -9.47 20.74
CA ASN A 186 21.92 -8.21 21.40
C ASN A 186 20.44 -7.79 21.27
N ILE A 187 19.58 -8.77 21.06
CA ILE A 187 18.16 -8.60 20.82
C ILE A 187 17.42 -8.85 22.14
N SER A 188 16.80 -7.81 22.68
CA SER A 188 16.34 -7.75 24.07
C SER A 188 15.21 -8.73 24.40
N ASN A 189 14.37 -9.10 23.43
CA ASN A 189 13.23 -9.98 23.67
C ASN A 189 12.62 -10.51 22.34
N PRO A 190 12.71 -11.80 22.01
CA PRO A 190 12.10 -12.39 20.81
C PRO A 190 10.57 -12.59 20.93
N ILE A 191 9.99 -12.54 22.13
CA ILE A 191 8.54 -12.75 22.39
C ILE A 191 7.69 -11.56 21.90
N VAL A 192 8.33 -10.43 21.67
CA VAL A 192 7.76 -9.14 21.23
C VAL A 192 6.99 -9.21 19.91
N PHE A 193 7.28 -10.25 19.14
CA PHE A 193 6.66 -10.51 17.84
C PHE A 193 5.63 -11.64 17.90
N GLU A 194 5.24 -12.12 19.09
CA GLU A 194 3.99 -12.86 19.21
C GLU A 194 2.87 -11.96 18.67
N GLU A 195 2.26 -12.40 17.56
CA GLU A 195 1.23 -11.67 16.85
C GLU A 195 -0.11 -11.58 17.61
N THR A 196 -0.08 -11.74 18.93
CA THR A 196 -1.28 -11.81 19.75
C THR A 196 -1.51 -10.46 20.40
N LEU A 197 -2.57 -9.81 19.97
CA LEU A 197 -3.08 -8.60 20.58
C LEU A 197 -3.29 -8.82 22.09
N SER A 198 -2.70 -7.96 22.92
CA SER A 198 -2.79 -8.07 24.37
C SER A 198 -4.23 -8.01 24.85
N SER A 199 -4.57 -8.75 25.90
CA SER A 199 -5.93 -8.77 26.45
C SER A 199 -6.39 -7.40 26.96
N CYS A 200 -5.47 -6.48 27.31
CA CYS A 200 -5.82 -5.11 27.69
C CYS A 200 -6.31 -4.26 26.51
N MET A 201 -6.04 -4.68 25.27
CA MET A 201 -6.48 -3.99 24.05
C MET A 201 -7.90 -4.41 23.64
N VAL A 202 -8.49 -5.41 24.29
CA VAL A 202 -9.86 -5.84 24.06
C VAL A 202 -10.70 -5.44 25.27
N ASP A 203 -11.67 -4.56 25.07
CA ASP A 203 -12.55 -4.11 26.14
C ASP A 203 -13.69 -5.12 26.41
N THR A 204 -14.52 -4.83 27.41
CA THR A 204 -15.72 -5.62 27.73
C THR A 204 -16.77 -5.60 26.61
N GLN A 205 -16.79 -4.56 25.77
CA GLN A 205 -17.74 -4.43 24.65
C GLN A 205 -17.32 -5.28 23.43
N GLY A 206 -16.08 -5.76 23.41
CA GLY A 206 -15.53 -6.60 22.37
C GLY A 206 -14.79 -5.82 21.27
N PHE A 207 -13.86 -6.51 20.61
CA PHE A 207 -12.93 -5.96 19.62
C PHE A 207 -13.59 -5.09 18.54
N GLU A 208 -14.68 -5.58 17.93
CA GLU A 208 -15.33 -4.87 16.81
C GLU A 208 -16.01 -3.57 17.26
N SER A 209 -16.48 -3.49 18.51
CA SER A 209 -17.07 -2.27 19.05
C SER A 209 -16.03 -1.15 19.18
N VAL A 210 -14.82 -1.51 19.65
CA VAL A 210 -13.71 -0.58 19.88
C VAL A 210 -13.07 -0.13 18.57
N TYR A 211 -12.73 -1.08 17.71
CA TYR A 211 -11.95 -0.81 16.51
C TYR A 211 -12.79 -0.53 15.27
N LYS A 212 -14.12 -0.71 15.35
CA LYS A 212 -15.07 -0.52 14.23
C LYS A 212 -14.72 -1.32 12.99
N MET A 213 -14.06 -2.47 13.18
CA MET A 213 -13.64 -3.37 12.12
C MET A 213 -13.53 -4.81 12.61
N ARG A 214 -13.60 -5.77 11.68
CA ARG A 214 -13.38 -7.20 11.95
C ARG A 214 -11.91 -7.47 12.28
N ARG A 215 -11.65 -8.56 13.00
CA ARG A 215 -10.27 -9.01 13.30
C ARG A 215 -9.45 -9.28 12.03
N SER A 216 -10.05 -9.80 10.97
CA SER A 216 -9.38 -10.03 9.68
C SER A 216 -8.90 -8.73 9.04
N THR A 217 -9.71 -7.66 9.11
CA THR A 217 -9.34 -6.32 8.63
C THR A 217 -8.17 -5.75 9.45
N PHE A 218 -8.22 -5.92 10.76
CA PHE A 218 -7.12 -5.51 11.64
C PHE A 218 -5.82 -6.27 11.34
N SER A 219 -5.88 -7.60 11.16
CA SER A 219 -4.72 -8.39 10.77
C SER A 219 -4.13 -7.96 9.43
N TYR A 220 -4.99 -7.59 8.47
CA TYR A 220 -4.55 -7.03 7.19
C TYR A 220 -3.82 -5.70 7.38
N ILE A 221 -4.36 -4.77 8.17
CA ILE A 221 -3.69 -3.50 8.51
C ILE A 221 -2.33 -3.75 9.16
N CYS A 222 -2.25 -4.68 10.13
CA CYS A 222 -0.98 -5.07 10.75
C CYS A 222 0.03 -5.56 9.71
N SER A 223 -0.41 -6.35 8.72
CA SER A 223 0.46 -6.83 7.65
C SER A 223 0.96 -5.70 6.73
N LEU A 224 0.14 -4.68 6.49
CA LEU A 224 0.51 -3.52 5.67
C LEU A 224 1.59 -2.68 6.32
N VAL A 225 1.44 -2.37 7.61
CA VAL A 225 2.33 -1.46 8.36
C VAL A 225 3.54 -2.17 8.98
N ARG A 226 3.80 -3.43 8.62
CA ARG A 226 4.98 -4.19 9.03
C ARG A 226 6.23 -3.68 8.30
N ILE A 227 6.70 -2.50 8.71
CA ILE A 227 7.84 -1.79 8.13
C ILE A 227 9.06 -1.79 9.08
N PRO A 228 10.30 -1.63 8.55
CA PRO A 228 11.52 -1.66 9.36
C PRO A 228 11.54 -0.65 10.52
N PHE A 229 10.85 0.49 10.41
CA PHE A 229 10.78 1.48 11.47
C PHE A 229 9.97 0.98 12.68
N PHE A 230 8.82 0.34 12.43
CA PHE A 230 8.06 -0.32 13.50
C PHE A 230 8.94 -1.37 14.19
N GLU A 231 9.72 -2.14 13.42
CA GLU A 231 10.68 -3.13 13.92
C GLU A 231 11.78 -2.51 14.79
N ASP A 232 12.37 -1.37 14.41
CA ASP A 232 13.39 -0.64 15.20
C ASP A 232 12.83 -0.14 16.55
N MET A 233 11.58 0.34 16.55
CA MET A 233 10.89 0.78 17.75
C MET A 233 10.56 -0.39 18.70
N MET A 234 10.51 -1.65 18.20
CA MET A 234 10.40 -2.85 19.05
C MET A 234 11.70 -3.16 19.80
N ALA A 235 12.85 -2.81 19.23
CA ALA A 235 14.15 -3.20 19.74
C ALA A 235 14.74 -2.23 20.79
N ARG A 236 14.09 -1.09 21.02
CA ARG A 236 14.65 0.05 21.76
C ARG A 236 14.24 0.18 23.24
N ASP A 237 13.30 -0.62 23.77
CA ASP A 237 12.62 -0.24 25.03
C ASP A 237 12.78 -1.18 26.25
N ASP A 238 12.59 -0.58 27.43
CA ASP A 238 13.22 -0.86 28.72
C ASP A 238 12.28 -1.40 29.84
N GLY A 239 11.09 -1.94 29.52
CA GLY A 239 10.29 -2.55 30.60
C GLY A 239 8.89 -3.09 30.30
N ARG A 240 8.22 -2.70 29.21
CA ARG A 240 6.99 -3.37 28.74
C ARG A 240 6.93 -3.34 27.23
N VAL A 241 6.97 -4.51 26.60
CA VAL A 241 7.11 -4.56 25.14
C VAL A 241 5.75 -4.69 24.46
N LEU A 242 5.35 -3.65 23.74
CA LEU A 242 4.16 -3.66 22.88
C LEU A 242 4.47 -4.42 21.59
N SER A 243 3.65 -5.42 21.26
CA SER A 243 3.67 -6.12 19.96
C SER A 243 3.29 -5.19 18.79
N LEU A 244 3.49 -5.64 17.55
CA LEU A 244 3.03 -4.88 16.37
C LEU A 244 1.52 -4.63 16.46
N GLN A 245 0.76 -5.66 16.84
CA GLN A 245 -0.68 -5.62 17.03
C GLN A 245 -1.05 -4.61 18.12
N ASP A 246 -0.35 -4.61 19.25
CA ASP A 246 -0.60 -3.64 20.32
C ASP A 246 -0.36 -2.21 19.85
N ARG A 247 0.66 -1.97 19.03
CA ARG A 247 0.98 -0.64 18.49
C ARG A 247 -0.06 -0.18 17.48
N VAL A 248 -0.46 -1.06 16.55
CA VAL A 248 -1.56 -0.78 15.62
C VAL A 248 -2.85 -0.50 16.38
N ALA A 249 -3.13 -1.27 17.43
CA ALA A 249 -4.27 -1.07 18.31
C ALA A 249 -4.22 0.27 19.07
N VAL A 250 -3.05 0.69 19.55
CA VAL A 250 -2.85 2.01 20.18
C VAL A 250 -3.15 3.12 19.18
N ALA A 251 -2.56 3.08 17.99
CA ALA A 251 -2.76 4.11 16.96
C ALA A 251 -4.22 4.20 16.51
N LEU A 252 -4.85 3.05 16.22
CA LEU A 252 -6.27 2.99 15.87
C LEU A 252 -7.17 3.51 16.99
N ARG A 253 -6.82 3.27 18.27
CA ARG A 253 -7.60 3.79 19.40
C ARG A 253 -7.55 5.32 19.47
N VAL A 254 -6.38 5.93 19.23
CA VAL A 254 -6.25 7.40 19.13
C VAL A 254 -7.13 7.95 18.01
N LEU A 255 -7.06 7.36 16.81
CA LEU A 255 -7.83 7.82 15.66
C LEU A 255 -9.34 7.62 15.85
N ASN A 256 -9.77 6.46 16.36
CA ASN A 256 -11.18 6.12 16.56
C ASN A 256 -11.84 6.93 17.67
N SER A 257 -11.19 7.04 18.83
CA SER A 257 -11.80 7.73 19.96
C SER A 257 -11.62 9.24 19.88
N GLY A 258 -10.55 9.70 19.23
CA GLY A 258 -10.14 11.10 19.26
C GLY A 258 -9.67 11.52 20.65
N ASP A 259 -9.38 10.60 21.58
CA ASP A 259 -8.92 10.96 22.92
C ASP A 259 -7.45 11.39 22.92
N SER A 260 -7.07 12.21 23.90
CA SER A 260 -5.67 12.60 24.08
C SER A 260 -4.74 11.38 24.32
N PRO A 261 -3.46 11.45 23.91
CA PRO A 261 -2.48 10.39 24.15
C PRO A 261 -2.35 10.00 25.62
N VAL A 262 -2.55 10.97 26.53
CA VAL A 262 -2.58 10.73 27.99
C VAL A 262 -3.75 9.82 28.38
N THR A 263 -4.93 10.06 27.82
CA THR A 263 -6.14 9.29 28.12
C THR A 263 -6.03 7.88 27.55
N VAL A 264 -5.62 7.76 26.28
CA VAL A 264 -5.39 6.47 25.63
C VAL A 264 -4.31 5.69 26.36
N GLY A 265 -3.17 6.33 26.65
CA GLY A 265 -2.05 5.74 27.36
C GLY A 265 -2.43 5.22 28.75
N SER A 266 -3.16 6.03 29.53
CA SER A 266 -3.66 5.63 30.84
C SER A 266 -4.59 4.40 30.77
N SER A 267 -5.45 4.34 29.74
CA SER A 267 -6.37 3.22 29.55
C SER A 267 -5.70 1.91 29.12
N LEU A 268 -4.53 2.00 28.49
CA LEU A 268 -3.78 0.86 27.95
C LEU A 268 -2.52 0.51 28.76
N GLY A 269 -2.16 1.34 29.75
CA GLY A 269 -0.92 1.20 30.51
C GLY A 269 0.34 1.52 29.69
N VAL A 270 0.24 2.48 28.77
CA VAL A 270 1.30 2.93 27.86
C VAL A 270 1.59 4.41 28.12
N ASN A 271 2.87 4.82 28.04
CA ASN A 271 3.24 6.23 28.20
C ASN A 271 2.70 7.08 27.04
N ASP A 272 2.32 8.32 27.32
CA ASP A 272 1.79 9.27 26.35
C ASP A 272 2.75 9.54 25.18
N SER A 273 4.04 9.67 25.47
CA SER A 273 5.11 9.81 24.47
C SER A 273 5.18 8.61 23.51
N THR A 274 5.00 7.39 24.04
CA THR A 274 4.95 6.17 23.23
C THR A 274 3.69 6.14 22.36
N VAL A 275 2.54 6.56 22.89
CA VAL A 275 1.28 6.65 22.12
C VAL A 275 1.42 7.60 20.93
N LEU A 276 1.98 8.80 21.16
CA LEU A 276 2.24 9.78 20.10
C LEU A 276 3.16 9.22 19.01
N LEU A 277 4.32 8.69 19.41
CA LEU A 277 5.29 8.15 18.47
C LEU A 277 4.72 6.98 17.67
N VAL A 278 4.01 6.04 18.31
CA VAL A 278 3.36 4.91 17.64
C VAL A 278 2.32 5.41 16.61
N THR A 279 1.52 6.41 16.98
CA THR A 279 0.47 6.94 16.09
C THR A 279 1.07 7.63 14.87
N GLN A 280 2.13 8.42 15.05
CA GLN A 280 2.83 9.08 13.94
C GLN A 280 3.41 8.06 12.95
N VAL A 281 4.14 7.06 13.46
CA VAL A 281 4.76 6.02 12.65
C VAL A 281 3.69 5.20 11.91
N PHE A 282 2.55 4.95 12.56
CA PHE A 282 1.43 4.27 11.94
C PHE A 282 0.89 5.05 10.73
N VAL A 283 0.68 6.36 10.88
CA VAL A 283 0.22 7.25 9.80
C VAL A 283 1.19 7.25 8.62
N GLU A 284 2.50 7.37 8.88
CA GLU A 284 3.54 7.32 7.84
C GLU A 284 3.55 5.97 7.10
N ALA A 285 3.48 4.86 7.85
CA ALA A 285 3.46 3.52 7.28
C ALA A 285 2.22 3.27 6.41
N MET A 286 1.05 3.77 6.83
CA MET A 286 -0.19 3.69 6.06
C MET A 286 -0.07 4.43 4.73
N TRP A 287 0.53 5.62 4.72
CA TRP A 287 0.76 6.36 3.48
C TRP A 287 1.69 5.63 2.53
N GLU A 288 2.78 5.04 3.01
CA GLU A 288 3.72 4.30 2.14
C GLU A 288 3.09 3.02 1.57
N ARG A 289 2.31 2.30 2.39
CA ARG A 289 1.94 0.91 2.11
C ARG A 289 0.50 0.73 1.65
N ALA A 290 -0.41 1.59 2.09
CA ALA A 290 -1.84 1.45 1.85
C ALA A 290 -2.36 2.39 0.76
N PHE A 291 -1.56 3.32 0.22
CA PHE A 291 -2.02 4.35 -0.74
C PHE A 291 -2.81 3.77 -1.92
N HIS A 292 -2.51 2.55 -2.36
CA HIS A 292 -3.25 1.86 -3.42
C HIS A 292 -4.75 1.64 -3.11
N HIS A 293 -5.19 1.72 -1.85
CA HIS A 293 -6.60 1.70 -1.46
C HIS A 293 -7.34 3.01 -1.79
N ILE A 294 -6.63 4.09 -2.06
CA ILE A 294 -7.13 5.35 -2.64
C ILE A 294 -6.37 5.55 -3.95
N SER A 295 -6.74 4.78 -4.97
CA SER A 295 -6.15 4.93 -6.29
C SER A 295 -7.22 5.13 -7.34
N TRP A 296 -6.92 6.06 -8.25
CA TRP A 296 -7.75 6.35 -9.40
C TRP A 296 -8.01 5.11 -10.25
N LEU A 297 -9.27 4.99 -10.66
CA LEU A 297 -9.83 3.86 -11.37
C LEU A 297 -9.13 3.69 -12.73
N GLY A 298 -8.50 2.53 -12.94
CA GLY A 298 -8.20 2.07 -14.29
C GLY A 298 -9.46 2.04 -15.16
N SER A 299 -9.30 1.93 -16.47
CA SER A 299 -10.40 2.03 -17.44
C SER A 299 -11.58 1.10 -17.10
N ALA A 300 -11.29 -0.13 -16.65
CA ALA A 300 -12.28 -1.11 -16.24
C ALA A 300 -13.05 -0.73 -14.97
N GLN A 301 -12.38 -0.16 -13.96
CA GLN A 301 -13.06 0.24 -12.73
C GLN A 301 -13.92 1.50 -12.96
N MET A 302 -13.49 2.41 -13.83
CA MET A 302 -14.29 3.57 -14.23
C MET A 302 -15.61 3.14 -14.88
N GLU A 303 -15.57 2.18 -15.81
CA GLU A 303 -16.77 1.61 -16.42
C GLU A 303 -17.71 0.96 -15.39
N LYS A 304 -17.15 0.24 -14.40
CA LYS A 304 -17.94 -0.34 -13.30
C LYS A 304 -18.64 0.75 -12.49
N MET A 305 -17.94 1.86 -12.22
CA MET A 305 -18.48 3.01 -11.49
C MET A 305 -19.61 3.69 -12.23
N LYS A 306 -19.42 4.02 -13.51
CA LYS A 306 -20.45 4.62 -14.37
C LYS A 306 -21.71 3.76 -14.42
N ARG A 307 -21.56 2.43 -14.55
CA ARG A 307 -22.69 1.50 -14.50
C ARG A 307 -23.42 1.53 -13.17
N LYS A 308 -22.70 1.62 -12.03
CA LYS A 308 -23.32 1.73 -10.70
C LYS A 308 -24.08 3.04 -10.54
N PHE A 309 -23.50 4.18 -10.90
CA PHE A 309 -24.20 5.48 -10.86
C PHE A 309 -25.44 5.48 -11.75
N ASN A 310 -25.35 4.93 -12.95
CA ASN A 310 -26.50 4.81 -13.83
C ASN A 310 -27.59 3.91 -13.23
N LYS A 311 -27.21 2.77 -12.64
CA LYS A 311 -28.16 1.83 -12.05
C LYS A 311 -28.84 2.37 -10.79
N ILE A 312 -28.08 2.99 -9.88
CA ILE A 312 -28.56 3.41 -8.56
C ILE A 312 -29.28 4.76 -8.65
N HIS A 313 -28.63 5.74 -9.28
CA HIS A 313 -29.08 7.12 -9.31
C HIS A 313 -29.65 7.54 -10.67
N GLY A 314 -29.62 6.67 -11.69
CA GLY A 314 -30.08 7.02 -13.03
C GLY A 314 -29.16 8.02 -13.73
N LEU A 315 -27.87 8.08 -13.37
CA LEU A 315 -26.91 9.04 -13.90
C LEU A 315 -25.91 8.34 -14.84
N PRO A 316 -26.15 8.32 -16.16
CA PRO A 316 -25.24 7.70 -17.12
C PRO A 316 -23.97 8.52 -17.26
N ASN A 317 -22.84 7.89 -17.58
CA ASN A 317 -21.54 8.54 -17.74
C ASN A 317 -21.02 9.36 -16.53
N CYS A 318 -21.66 9.25 -15.36
CA CYS A 318 -21.18 9.83 -14.12
C CYS A 318 -20.02 9.00 -13.55
N CYS A 319 -18.86 9.63 -13.38
CA CYS A 319 -17.62 9.01 -12.96
C CYS A 319 -17.34 9.13 -11.46
N GLY A 320 -18.18 9.85 -10.71
CA GLY A 320 -18.02 10.07 -9.27
C GLY A 320 -18.55 11.42 -8.82
N ILE A 321 -18.58 11.61 -7.51
CA ILE A 321 -19.04 12.85 -6.88
C ILE A 321 -17.86 13.50 -6.17
N VAL A 322 -17.60 14.77 -6.46
CA VAL A 322 -16.59 15.56 -5.78
C VAL A 322 -17.22 16.39 -4.67
N GLN A 323 -16.62 16.35 -3.49
CA GLN A 323 -17.07 17.12 -2.33
C GLN A 323 -15.90 17.80 -1.65
N THR A 324 -16.10 19.05 -1.26
CA THR A 324 -15.20 19.75 -0.35
C THR A 324 -15.76 19.67 1.07
N ALA A 325 -14.91 19.37 2.04
CA ALA A 325 -15.26 19.30 3.46
C ALA A 325 -14.16 19.94 4.30
N HIS A 326 -14.55 20.83 5.22
CA HIS A 326 -13.66 21.27 6.29
C HIS A 326 -13.60 20.18 7.36
N ILE A 327 -12.39 19.74 7.67
CA ILE A 327 -12.09 18.77 8.71
C ILE A 327 -11.43 19.52 9.86
N THR A 328 -12.09 19.53 11.02
CA THR A 328 -11.61 20.23 12.21
C THR A 328 -10.97 19.24 13.18
N PHE A 329 -9.85 19.64 13.78
CA PHE A 329 -9.18 18.91 14.84
C PHE A 329 -9.37 19.62 16.19
N GLY A 330 -8.99 18.98 17.29
CA GLY A 330 -9.02 19.63 18.62
C GLY A 330 -8.09 20.85 18.67
N SER A 331 -8.22 21.72 19.68
CA SER A 331 -7.34 22.87 19.85
C SER A 331 -6.18 22.56 20.80
N GLN A 332 -4.97 23.07 20.52
CA GLN A 332 -3.84 23.03 21.46
C GLN A 332 -4.02 24.04 22.62
N SER A 333 -4.71 25.16 22.39
CA SER A 333 -4.96 26.22 23.37
C SER A 333 -6.42 26.17 23.81
N GLY A 334 -6.66 25.87 25.08
CA GLY A 334 -8.01 25.82 25.67
C GLY A 334 -8.81 27.13 25.61
N ASP A 335 -8.16 28.25 25.24
CA ASP A 335 -8.78 29.57 25.12
C ASP A 335 -8.29 30.24 23.82
N HIS A 336 -9.22 30.60 22.91
CA HIS A 336 -9.10 31.31 21.61
C HIS A 336 -9.23 30.51 20.29
N GLU A 337 -10.50 30.22 19.95
CA GLU A 337 -11.28 30.59 18.74
C GLU A 337 -10.96 30.18 17.28
N GLU A 338 -9.95 29.39 16.95
CA GLU A 338 -9.97 28.70 15.64
C GLU A 338 -9.44 27.27 15.77
N ASN A 339 -10.34 26.29 15.67
CA ASN A 339 -9.94 24.90 15.55
C ASN A 339 -9.06 24.77 14.30
N ASP A 340 -7.87 24.19 14.44
CA ASP A 340 -7.06 23.85 13.29
C ASP A 340 -7.88 22.99 12.34
N SER A 341 -8.05 23.48 11.11
CA SER A 341 -8.87 22.84 10.11
C SER A 341 -8.07 22.59 8.86
N THR A 342 -8.20 21.37 8.33
CA THR A 342 -7.68 21.01 7.02
C THR A 342 -8.85 20.94 6.07
N LEU A 343 -8.72 21.62 4.94
CA LEU A 343 -9.67 21.47 3.86
C LEU A 343 -9.36 20.15 3.15
N MET A 344 -10.38 19.29 3.04
CA MET A 344 -10.33 18.05 2.27
C MET A 344 -11.24 18.21 1.06
N GLN A 345 -10.73 17.84 -0.11
CA GLN A 345 -11.54 17.59 -1.28
C GLN A 345 -11.38 16.14 -1.68
N ALA A 346 -12.49 15.47 -1.91
CA ALA A 346 -12.48 14.05 -2.17
C ALA A 346 -13.47 13.68 -3.27
N MET A 347 -13.08 12.70 -4.05
CA MET A 347 -13.99 12.03 -4.98
C MET A 347 -14.51 10.74 -4.34
N VAL A 348 -15.82 10.56 -4.39
CA VAL A 348 -16.52 9.45 -3.73
C VAL A 348 -17.35 8.69 -4.74
N ASP A 349 -17.30 7.37 -4.62
CA ASP A 349 -18.07 6.44 -5.45
C ASP A 349 -19.42 6.05 -4.83
N PRO A 350 -20.27 5.29 -5.55
CA PRO A 350 -21.59 4.89 -5.04
C PRO A 350 -21.54 3.99 -3.79
N ASP A 351 -20.40 3.35 -3.53
CA ASP A 351 -20.20 2.46 -2.39
C ASP A 351 -19.57 3.20 -1.19
N MET A 352 -19.56 4.54 -1.24
CA MET A 352 -18.98 5.43 -0.22
C MET A 352 -17.45 5.32 -0.08
N ARG A 353 -16.74 4.85 -1.11
CA ARG A 353 -15.27 4.78 -1.12
C ARG A 353 -14.68 6.10 -1.60
N PHE A 354 -13.56 6.50 -0.98
CA PHE A 354 -12.78 7.65 -1.43
C PHE A 354 -11.85 7.22 -2.56
N THR A 355 -12.10 7.66 -3.79
CA THR A 355 -11.29 7.25 -4.95
C THR A 355 -10.14 8.18 -5.23
N GLU A 356 -10.24 9.43 -4.78
CA GLU A 356 -9.20 10.44 -4.92
C GLU A 356 -9.29 11.44 -3.76
N LEU A 357 -8.14 11.92 -3.29
CA LEU A 357 -8.04 12.88 -2.19
C LEU A 357 -7.09 14.02 -2.55
N TRP A 358 -7.56 15.23 -2.33
CA TRP A 358 -6.75 16.45 -2.37
C TRP A 358 -6.82 17.13 -1.01
N LEU A 359 -5.66 17.40 -0.43
CA LEU A 359 -5.53 17.93 0.92
C LEU A 359 -4.68 19.21 0.89
N ASP A 360 -5.18 20.25 1.55
CA ASP A 360 -4.55 21.55 1.85
C ASP A 360 -3.87 22.31 0.69
N TYR A 361 -2.72 21.85 0.19
CA TYR A 361 -1.88 22.60 -0.75
C TYR A 361 -2.26 22.40 -2.24
N ASP A 362 -3.11 21.43 -2.55
CA ASP A 362 -3.36 20.99 -3.93
C ASP A 362 -4.78 21.33 -4.46
N PHE A 363 -5.47 22.35 -3.95
CA PHE A 363 -6.82 22.72 -4.43
C PHE A 363 -6.89 23.13 -5.91
N LEU A 364 -5.77 23.56 -6.50
CA LEU A 364 -5.67 23.82 -7.94
C LEU A 364 -5.48 22.54 -8.77
N ALA A 365 -5.42 21.36 -8.13
CA ALA A 365 -5.29 20.07 -8.79
C ALA A 365 -6.50 19.74 -9.67
N LEU A 366 -7.72 19.86 -9.14
CA LEU A 366 -8.93 19.47 -9.87
C LEU A 366 -9.01 20.15 -11.24
N SER A 367 -8.87 21.47 -11.30
CA SER A 367 -8.85 22.19 -12.57
C SER A 367 -7.70 21.71 -13.45
N LYS A 368 -6.47 21.61 -12.92
CA LYS A 368 -5.30 21.18 -13.70
C LYS A 368 -5.39 19.75 -14.26
N TYR A 369 -5.97 18.80 -13.52
CA TYR A 369 -6.06 17.40 -13.95
C TYR A 369 -7.20 17.18 -14.96
N PHE A 370 -8.35 17.81 -14.73
CA PHE A 370 -9.51 17.66 -15.60
C PHE A 370 -9.45 18.56 -16.86
N GLU A 371 -8.88 19.77 -16.78
CA GLU A 371 -8.70 20.67 -17.94
C GLU A 371 -7.68 20.12 -18.94
N LYS A 372 -6.70 19.33 -18.47
CA LYS A 372 -5.77 18.59 -19.34
C LYS A 372 -6.40 17.36 -19.98
N GLY A 373 -7.68 17.08 -19.73
CA GLY A 373 -8.44 16.03 -20.41
C GLY A 373 -7.82 14.65 -20.28
N ALA A 374 -7.16 14.33 -19.15
CA ALA A 374 -6.48 13.04 -19.00
C ALA A 374 -7.36 11.96 -18.33
N TRP A 375 -8.45 12.36 -17.66
CA TRP A 375 -9.21 11.48 -16.75
C TRP A 375 -10.64 11.16 -17.23
N LEU A 376 -11.25 11.95 -18.13
CA LEU A 376 -12.65 11.80 -18.56
C LEU A 376 -12.77 11.64 -20.08
N ASN A 377 -12.07 10.63 -20.61
CA ASN A 377 -11.91 10.38 -22.05
C ASN A 377 -12.71 9.17 -22.56
N GLY A 378 -13.62 8.64 -21.75
CA GLY A 378 -14.47 7.54 -22.19
C GLY A 378 -15.48 7.93 -23.27
N ILE A 379 -16.19 6.92 -23.75
CA ILE A 379 -17.13 7.03 -24.86
C ILE A 379 -18.26 8.00 -24.51
N LYS A 380 -18.50 8.97 -25.39
CA LYS A 380 -19.63 9.89 -25.27
C LYS A 380 -20.95 9.17 -25.50
N LEU A 381 -21.92 9.45 -24.63
CA LEU A 381 -23.29 9.00 -24.77
C LEU A 381 -23.99 9.85 -25.82
N LYS A 382 -24.55 9.21 -26.85
CA LYS A 382 -25.45 9.89 -27.79
C LYS A 382 -26.83 10.02 -27.19
N VAL A 383 -27.29 11.26 -27.07
CA VAL A 383 -28.62 11.63 -26.57
C VAL A 383 -29.59 11.75 -27.75
N LEU A 384 -30.90 11.75 -27.48
CA LEU A 384 -31.97 11.77 -28.48
C LEU A 384 -31.85 12.94 -29.48
N ASP A 385 -31.40 14.12 -29.04
CA ASP A 385 -31.25 15.33 -29.88
C ASP A 385 -29.92 15.40 -30.64
N GLU A 386 -29.32 14.24 -30.97
CA GLU A 386 -27.98 14.09 -31.58
C GLU A 386 -26.82 14.74 -30.79
N SER A 387 -27.10 15.30 -29.62
CA SER A 387 -26.11 15.86 -28.69
C SER A 387 -25.34 14.73 -28.00
N GLU A 388 -24.09 15.01 -27.64
CA GLU A 388 -23.20 14.03 -27.02
C GLU A 388 -22.82 14.44 -25.59
N VAL A 389 -23.10 13.55 -24.62
CA VAL A 389 -22.72 13.73 -23.21
C VAL A 389 -21.53 12.83 -22.90
N GLY A 390 -20.36 13.43 -22.73
CA GLY A 390 -19.16 12.70 -22.31
C GLY A 390 -19.19 12.29 -20.84
N GLU A 391 -18.09 11.71 -20.38
CA GLU A 391 -17.87 11.44 -18.96
C GLU A 391 -17.86 12.75 -18.15
N TYR A 392 -18.46 12.73 -16.97
CA TYR A 392 -18.54 13.88 -16.08
C TYR A 392 -18.51 13.43 -14.61
N ILE A 393 -18.23 14.38 -13.73
CA ILE A 393 -18.35 14.25 -12.28
C ILE A 393 -19.40 15.22 -11.75
N ILE A 394 -19.93 14.94 -10.58
CA ILE A 394 -20.93 15.78 -9.92
C ILE A 394 -20.28 16.58 -8.80
N GLY A 395 -20.50 17.89 -8.79
CA GLY A 395 -20.13 18.78 -7.69
C GLY A 395 -21.35 19.35 -6.98
N ASP A 396 -21.17 19.80 -5.75
CA ASP A 396 -22.18 20.60 -5.04
C ASP A 396 -22.37 21.99 -5.68
N ALA A 397 -23.32 22.76 -5.16
CA ALA A 397 -23.65 24.10 -5.67
C ALA A 397 -22.53 25.14 -5.49
N GLY A 398 -21.51 24.86 -4.68
CA GLY A 398 -20.35 25.71 -4.47
C GLY A 398 -19.31 25.60 -5.59
N TYR A 399 -19.39 24.56 -6.42
CA TYR A 399 -18.50 24.41 -7.57
C TYR A 399 -18.97 25.24 -8.78
N PRO A 400 -18.04 25.74 -9.61
CA PRO A 400 -18.39 26.34 -10.88
C PRO A 400 -18.79 25.25 -11.88
N LEU A 401 -19.86 25.49 -12.65
CA LEU A 401 -20.28 24.60 -13.72
C LEU A 401 -19.18 24.49 -14.80
N ARG A 402 -18.86 23.26 -15.20
CA ARG A 402 -17.94 22.94 -16.30
C ARG A 402 -18.49 21.78 -17.13
N PRO A 403 -18.03 21.54 -18.37
CA PRO A 403 -18.55 20.45 -19.20
C PRO A 403 -18.26 19.06 -18.64
N TYR A 404 -17.30 18.96 -17.71
CA TYR A 404 -16.98 17.76 -16.95
C TYR A 404 -17.43 17.80 -15.48
N LEU A 405 -17.89 18.93 -14.96
CA LEU A 405 -18.27 19.10 -13.56
C LEU A 405 -19.66 19.71 -13.50
N LEU A 406 -20.66 18.85 -13.31
CA LEU A 406 -22.06 19.24 -13.33
C LEU A 406 -22.54 19.57 -11.92
N THR A 407 -23.18 20.73 -11.80
CA THR A 407 -23.72 21.27 -10.55
C THR A 407 -25.24 21.47 -10.67
N PRO A 408 -25.99 21.49 -9.56
CA PRO A 408 -27.44 21.55 -9.60
C PRO A 408 -27.92 22.87 -10.20
N TYR A 409 -29.11 22.88 -10.80
CA TYR A 409 -29.78 24.11 -11.20
C TYR A 409 -30.16 24.92 -9.96
N GLN A 410 -29.84 26.21 -9.97
CA GLN A 410 -30.34 27.15 -8.98
C GLN A 410 -31.66 27.76 -9.46
N LEU A 411 -32.48 28.24 -8.53
CA LEU A 411 -33.66 29.03 -8.86
C LEU A 411 -33.19 30.38 -9.45
N GLU A 412 -33.54 30.63 -10.71
CA GLU A 412 -33.32 31.92 -11.35
C GLU A 412 -34.57 32.78 -11.13
N ASP A 413 -34.39 33.94 -10.50
CA ASP A 413 -35.39 35.03 -10.38
C ASP A 413 -36.79 34.61 -9.87
N GLY A 414 -36.88 33.54 -9.07
CA GLY A 414 -38.13 33.05 -8.49
C GLY A 414 -39.06 32.31 -9.47
N LEU A 415 -38.58 31.97 -10.67
CA LEU A 415 -39.32 31.16 -11.63
C LEU A 415 -39.17 29.65 -11.32
N PRO A 416 -40.24 28.85 -11.45
CA PRO A 416 -40.14 27.41 -11.28
C PRO A 416 -39.27 26.78 -12.36
N LEU A 417 -38.42 25.83 -11.96
CA LEU A 417 -37.60 25.04 -12.86
C LEU A 417 -38.48 24.17 -13.78
N SER A 418 -38.03 23.93 -15.01
CA SER A 418 -38.67 22.95 -15.89
C SER A 418 -38.58 21.54 -15.31
N ASP A 419 -39.49 20.65 -15.68
CA ASP A 419 -39.51 19.28 -15.19
C ASP A 419 -38.15 18.58 -15.35
N SER A 420 -37.47 18.78 -16.49
CA SER A 420 -36.14 18.22 -16.76
C SER A 420 -35.07 18.67 -15.76
N LYS A 421 -35.06 19.96 -15.43
CA LYS A 421 -34.16 20.54 -14.42
C LYS A 421 -34.48 20.03 -13.02
N VAL A 422 -35.77 19.86 -12.70
CA VAL A 422 -36.22 19.28 -11.42
C VAL A 422 -35.77 17.83 -11.29
N GLU A 423 -35.95 17.00 -12.32
CA GLU A 423 -35.53 15.59 -12.31
C GLU A 423 -34.01 15.44 -12.23
N PHE A 424 -33.25 16.29 -12.94
CA PHE A 424 -31.80 16.34 -12.79
C PHE A 424 -31.41 16.67 -11.35
N ASN A 425 -31.97 17.73 -10.75
CA ASN A 425 -31.68 18.12 -9.37
C ASN A 425 -32.06 17.02 -8.37
N ARG A 426 -33.15 16.28 -8.60
CA ARG A 426 -33.56 15.14 -7.77
C ARG A 426 -32.51 14.04 -7.78
N ARG A 427 -32.04 13.61 -8.96
CA ARG A 427 -31.00 12.58 -9.11
C ARG A 427 -29.64 13.05 -8.59
N HIS A 428 -29.29 14.31 -8.84
CA HIS A 428 -28.10 14.96 -8.32
C HIS A 428 -28.08 14.98 -6.79
N SER A 429 -29.19 15.37 -6.16
CA SER A 429 -29.33 15.39 -4.69
C SER A 429 -29.23 13.99 -4.08
N ALA A 430 -29.86 12.99 -4.71
CA ALA A 430 -29.77 11.60 -4.28
C ALA A 430 -28.33 11.05 -4.38
N ALA A 431 -27.61 11.41 -5.46
CA ALA A 431 -26.21 11.04 -5.65
C ALA A 431 -25.31 11.72 -4.61
N THR A 432 -25.36 13.05 -4.49
CA THR A 432 -24.55 13.81 -3.50
C THR A 432 -24.81 13.40 -2.06
N GLY A 433 -26.00 12.88 -1.75
CA GLY A 433 -26.30 12.26 -0.45
C GLY A 433 -25.37 11.09 -0.09
N VAL A 434 -24.83 10.36 -1.07
CA VAL A 434 -23.82 9.29 -0.85
C VAL A 434 -22.57 9.86 -0.20
N THR A 435 -22.07 11.00 -0.71
CA THR A 435 -20.85 11.62 -0.20
C THR A 435 -21.03 12.16 1.21
N LEU A 436 -22.19 12.74 1.52
CA LEU A 436 -22.50 13.16 2.89
C LEU A 436 -22.50 11.96 3.85
N ARG A 437 -23.11 10.84 3.46
CA ARG A 437 -23.06 9.61 4.26
C ARG A 437 -21.64 9.07 4.43
N ALA A 438 -20.82 9.11 3.38
CA ALA A 438 -19.41 8.69 3.45
C ALA A 438 -18.63 9.54 4.46
N LEU A 439 -18.78 10.87 4.41
CA LEU A 439 -18.14 11.80 5.34
C LEU A 439 -18.64 11.65 6.78
N THR A 440 -19.95 11.45 6.97
CA THR A 440 -20.52 11.17 8.29
C THR A 440 -19.97 9.86 8.85
N ARG A 441 -19.98 8.77 8.07
CA ARG A 441 -19.41 7.47 8.48
C ARG A 441 -17.92 7.59 8.83
N LEU A 442 -17.16 8.34 8.03
CA LEU A 442 -15.75 8.62 8.26
C LEU A 442 -15.56 9.34 9.62
N LYS A 443 -16.26 10.45 9.85
CA LYS A 443 -16.15 11.23 11.09
C LYS A 443 -16.66 10.46 12.32
N ASP A 444 -17.70 9.66 12.18
CA ASP A 444 -18.27 8.85 13.29
C ASP A 444 -17.34 7.70 13.71
N THR A 445 -16.59 7.16 12.74
CA THR A 445 -15.61 6.09 12.99
C THR A 445 -14.31 6.67 13.54
N TRP A 446 -13.78 7.70 12.89
CA TRP A 446 -12.50 8.33 13.20
C TRP A 446 -12.75 9.68 13.89
N LYS A 447 -13.06 9.65 15.18
CA LYS A 447 -13.51 10.83 15.93
C LYS A 447 -12.43 11.90 16.10
N CYS A 448 -11.16 11.59 15.83
CA CYS A 448 -10.11 12.61 15.74
C CYS A 448 -10.46 13.73 14.72
N LEU A 449 -11.34 13.45 13.74
CA LEU A 449 -11.79 14.39 12.71
C LEU A 449 -13.00 15.28 13.11
N GLN A 450 -13.48 15.18 14.36
CA GLN A 450 -14.70 15.87 14.84
C GLN A 450 -14.44 17.17 15.64
N GLY A 451 -13.18 17.60 15.82
CA GLY A 451 -12.87 18.93 16.38
C GLY A 451 -12.94 19.08 17.90
N GLY A 452 -13.04 17.99 18.67
CA GLY A 452 -13.24 18.04 20.14
C GLY A 452 -12.26 17.21 20.97
N GLY A 453 -11.12 16.82 20.39
CA GLY A 453 -10.27 15.77 20.96
C GLY A 453 -8.76 15.99 20.77
N TRP A 454 -8.06 14.92 20.43
CA TRP A 454 -6.63 14.89 20.14
C TRP A 454 -6.27 15.84 19.00
N HIS A 455 -5.13 16.51 19.17
CA HIS A 455 -4.50 17.33 18.15
C HIS A 455 -3.02 16.91 18.04
N PRO A 456 -2.50 16.68 16.82
CA PRO A 456 -1.09 16.34 16.63
C PRO A 456 -0.19 17.55 16.90
N SER A 457 1.00 17.32 17.47
CA SER A 457 1.89 18.41 17.84
C SER A 457 2.37 19.25 16.65
N ASN A 458 2.39 18.69 15.44
CA ASN A 458 2.76 19.37 14.21
C ASN A 458 1.55 19.51 13.26
N GLN A 459 1.29 20.72 12.78
CA GLN A 459 0.17 21.02 11.90
C GLN A 459 0.35 20.39 10.50
N ASP A 460 1.60 20.20 10.05
CA ASP A 460 1.90 19.56 8.77
C ASP A 460 1.47 18.08 8.73
N ASP A 461 1.18 17.47 9.89
CA ASP A 461 0.73 16.08 9.98
C ASP A 461 -0.78 15.93 9.75
N LEU A 462 -1.57 17.01 9.84
CA LEU A 462 -3.03 16.96 9.73
C LEU A 462 -3.50 16.36 8.40
N PRO A 463 -2.99 16.76 7.22
CA PRO A 463 -3.33 16.11 5.96
C PRO A 463 -3.06 14.61 5.99
N SER A 464 -1.91 14.21 6.52
CA SER A 464 -1.51 12.80 6.58
C SER A 464 -2.47 11.98 7.44
N ILE A 465 -2.96 12.54 8.55
CA ILE A 465 -3.96 11.92 9.42
C ILE A 465 -5.32 11.80 8.72
N VAL A 466 -5.80 12.87 8.06
CA VAL A 466 -7.05 12.82 7.28
C VAL A 466 -6.96 11.74 6.20
N GLY A 467 -5.87 11.73 5.42
CA GLY A 467 -5.63 10.73 4.39
C GLY A 467 -5.59 9.30 4.95
N THR A 468 -4.96 9.10 6.10
CA THR A 468 -4.92 7.79 6.78
C THR A 468 -6.32 7.33 7.21
N CYS A 469 -7.16 8.21 7.74
CA CYS A 469 -8.54 7.87 8.10
C CYS A 469 -9.35 7.44 6.87
N CYS A 470 -9.19 8.14 5.74
CA CYS A 470 -9.81 7.76 4.47
C CYS A 470 -9.29 6.40 3.94
N LEU A 471 -7.98 6.13 4.07
CA LEU A 471 -7.37 4.84 3.68
C LEU A 471 -7.97 3.70 4.49
N LEU A 472 -8.06 3.87 5.81
CA LEU A 472 -8.66 2.89 6.71
C LEU A 472 -10.13 2.67 6.42
N HIS A 473 -10.89 3.73 6.13
CA HIS A 473 -12.29 3.64 5.72
C HIS A 473 -12.48 2.77 4.48
N ASN A 474 -11.66 2.99 3.44
CA ASN A 474 -11.70 2.17 2.22
C ASN A 474 -11.30 0.71 2.49
N ILE A 475 -10.30 0.46 3.33
CA ILE A 475 -9.89 -0.89 3.73
C ILE A 475 -11.04 -1.62 4.46
N VAL A 476 -11.75 -0.92 5.35
CA VAL A 476 -12.91 -1.51 6.03
C VAL A 476 -13.99 -1.91 5.02
N ILE A 477 -14.30 -1.04 4.04
CA ILE A 477 -15.26 -1.36 2.97
C ILE A 477 -14.80 -2.56 2.13
N ASP A 478 -13.53 -2.56 1.68
CA ASP A 478 -12.95 -3.64 0.86
C ASP A 478 -13.12 -5.01 1.54
N MET A 479 -12.82 -5.05 2.84
CA MET A 479 -12.82 -6.28 3.62
C MET A 479 -14.23 -6.71 4.08
N GLU A 480 -15.21 -5.80 4.11
CA GLU A 480 -16.62 -6.11 4.43
C GLU A 480 -17.34 -6.78 3.26
N GLU A 481 -17.06 -6.35 2.02
CA GLU A 481 -17.75 -6.81 0.80
C GLU A 481 -17.24 -8.17 0.26
N GLY A 482 -16.23 -8.78 0.88
CA GLY A 482 -15.63 -10.04 0.41
C GLY A 482 -14.94 -9.93 -0.95
N GLY A 483 -14.75 -8.70 -1.45
CA GLY A 483 -13.97 -8.42 -2.63
C GLY A 483 -12.49 -8.59 -2.33
N GLY A 484 -11.79 -9.40 -3.11
CA GLY A 484 -10.34 -9.49 -3.02
C GLY A 484 -9.68 -8.11 -3.18
N ILE A 485 -8.48 -7.98 -2.59
CA ILE A 485 -7.62 -6.78 -2.65
C ILE A 485 -7.59 -6.23 -4.09
N PRO A 486 -7.88 -4.93 -4.31
CA PRO A 486 -7.77 -4.34 -5.63
C PRO A 486 -6.36 -4.54 -6.17
N ALA A 487 -6.20 -5.31 -7.24
CA ALA A 487 -4.91 -5.47 -7.89
C ALA A 487 -4.48 -4.12 -8.47
N TYR A 488 -3.32 -3.62 -8.05
CA TYR A 488 -2.68 -2.47 -8.68
C TYR A 488 -2.32 -2.85 -10.13
N LEU A 489 -3.06 -2.31 -11.08
CA LEU A 489 -2.73 -2.40 -12.50
C LEU A 489 -2.20 -1.03 -12.93
N GLU A 490 -0.91 -0.95 -13.20
CA GLU A 490 -0.35 0.12 -14.04
C GLU A 490 -0.94 -0.03 -15.44
N GLU A 491 -2.05 0.63 -15.71
CA GLU A 491 -2.60 0.73 -17.06
C GLU A 491 -1.96 1.91 -17.79
N ASN A 492 -1.45 1.62 -19.00
CA ASN A 492 -1.00 2.61 -19.96
C ASN A 492 -2.13 3.63 -20.20
N ARG A 493 -1.90 4.88 -19.81
CA ARG A 493 -2.82 5.99 -20.09
C ARG A 493 -3.05 6.07 -21.60
N SER A 494 -4.31 6.11 -22.02
CA SER A 494 -4.68 6.39 -23.41
C SER A 494 -4.07 7.72 -23.86
N GLU A 495 -3.45 7.75 -25.04
CA GLU A 495 -2.86 8.95 -25.65
C GLU A 495 -3.91 9.94 -26.21
N GLN A 496 -5.19 9.56 -26.22
CA GLN A 496 -6.28 10.44 -26.67
C GLN A 496 -6.78 11.30 -25.51
N VAL A 497 -6.53 12.60 -25.58
CA VAL A 497 -6.93 13.61 -24.60
C VAL A 497 -8.21 14.31 -25.07
N ARG A 498 -9.30 14.28 -24.29
CA ARG A 498 -10.51 15.04 -24.58
C ARG A 498 -10.26 16.53 -24.31
N HIS A 499 -10.48 17.39 -25.30
CA HIS A 499 -10.37 18.84 -25.13
C HIS A 499 -11.64 19.39 -24.45
N VAL A 500 -11.74 19.23 -23.13
CA VAL A 500 -12.97 19.56 -22.38
C VAL A 500 -13.21 21.06 -22.23
N ALA A 501 -12.19 21.90 -22.43
CA ALA A 501 -12.28 23.36 -22.27
C ALA A 501 -13.15 24.06 -23.34
N GLU A 502 -13.44 23.40 -24.46
CA GLU A 502 -14.19 23.96 -25.59
C GLU A 502 -15.68 23.56 -25.61
N GLU A 503 -16.10 22.67 -24.71
CA GLU A 503 -17.48 22.19 -24.65
C GLU A 503 -18.40 23.19 -23.91
N ASP A 504 -19.67 23.29 -24.33
CA ASP A 504 -20.67 24.14 -23.66
C ASP A 504 -21.21 23.43 -22.41
N ALA A 505 -20.79 23.89 -21.23
CA ALA A 505 -21.17 23.30 -19.97
C ALA A 505 -22.69 23.34 -19.70
N VAL A 506 -23.36 24.40 -20.16
CA VAL A 506 -24.81 24.56 -19.99
C VAL A 506 -25.52 23.59 -20.93
N GLY A 507 -25.15 23.57 -22.21
CA GLY A 507 -25.68 22.64 -23.20
C GLY A 507 -25.51 21.17 -22.81
N VAL A 508 -24.35 20.79 -22.26
CA VAL A 508 -24.11 19.41 -21.77
C VAL A 508 -25.07 19.06 -20.63
N ARG A 509 -25.23 19.96 -19.65
CA ARG A 509 -26.13 19.72 -18.51
C ARG A 509 -27.59 19.66 -18.96
N ASP A 510 -28.01 20.56 -19.84
CA ASP A 510 -29.39 20.64 -20.36
C ASP A 510 -29.74 19.42 -21.22
N ALA A 511 -28.83 18.98 -22.09
CA ALA A 511 -29.00 17.75 -22.89
C ALA A 511 -29.13 16.51 -21.99
N LEU A 512 -28.30 16.42 -20.94
CA LEU A 512 -28.42 15.36 -19.95
C LEU A 512 -29.75 15.44 -19.20
N ALA A 513 -30.14 16.62 -18.69
CA ALA A 513 -31.38 16.81 -17.95
C ALA A 513 -32.61 16.37 -18.78
N GLN A 514 -32.62 16.69 -20.07
CA GLN A 514 -33.67 16.27 -21.00
C GLN A 514 -33.67 14.74 -21.19
N HIS A 515 -32.50 14.14 -21.41
CA HIS A 515 -32.34 12.69 -21.54
C HIS A 515 -32.89 11.90 -20.34
N LEU A 516 -32.70 12.42 -19.12
CA LEU A 516 -33.09 11.74 -17.88
C LEU A 516 -34.61 11.57 -17.76
N ILE A 517 -35.39 12.51 -18.33
CA ILE A 517 -36.85 12.40 -18.42
C ILE A 517 -37.26 11.45 -19.54
N ASP A 518 -36.68 11.62 -20.73
CA ASP A 518 -37.11 10.88 -21.91
C ASP A 518 -36.77 9.38 -21.83
N SER A 519 -35.73 9.03 -21.08
CA SER A 519 -35.29 7.63 -20.89
C SER A 519 -36.19 6.81 -19.95
N GLY A 520 -37.14 7.42 -19.23
CA GLY A 520 -38.11 6.71 -18.39
C GLY A 520 -37.51 5.83 -17.27
N VAL A 521 -36.23 6.02 -16.93
CA VAL A 521 -35.53 5.20 -15.93
C VAL A 521 -36.04 5.53 -14.53
N HIS A 522 -36.91 4.68 -13.97
CA HIS A 522 -37.32 4.75 -12.57
C HIS A 522 -36.14 4.37 -11.65
N THR A 523 -35.71 5.30 -10.80
CA THR A 523 -34.59 5.12 -9.85
C THR A 523 -35.04 4.36 -8.60
N MET A 524 -34.24 3.40 -8.10
CA MET A 524 -34.49 2.75 -6.80
C MET A 524 -34.40 3.71 -5.60
N ALA A 525 -33.74 4.86 -5.76
CA ALA A 525 -33.51 5.86 -4.70
C ALA A 525 -34.77 6.62 -4.22
N ALA A 526 -35.94 6.44 -4.85
CA ALA A 526 -37.18 7.12 -4.43
C ALA A 526 -37.62 6.74 -3.00
N GLU A 527 -37.28 5.52 -2.54
CA GLU A 527 -37.59 5.06 -1.17
C GLU A 527 -36.58 5.54 -0.10
N GLU A 528 -35.38 5.99 -0.49
CA GLU A 528 -34.36 6.48 0.45
C GLU A 528 -34.50 7.98 0.76
N GLN A 529 -34.99 8.78 -0.20
CA GLN A 529 -35.15 10.23 -0.03
C GLN A 529 -36.23 10.60 0.99
N GLU A 530 -37.35 9.86 1.03
CA GLU A 530 -38.43 10.08 2.02
C GLU A 530 -37.95 9.79 3.46
N ASN A 531 -37.04 8.82 3.63
CA ASN A 531 -36.44 8.52 4.93
C ASN A 531 -35.39 9.56 5.35
N PHE A 532 -34.64 10.15 4.41
CA PHE A 532 -33.59 11.14 4.73
C PHE A 532 -34.16 12.49 5.21
N ILE A 533 -35.24 12.98 4.58
CA ILE A 533 -35.92 14.21 5.01
C ILE A 533 -36.58 14.02 6.39
N ALA A 534 -37.13 12.82 6.65
CA ALA A 534 -37.73 12.48 7.94
C ALA A 534 -36.69 12.36 9.07
N PHE A 535 -35.45 11.96 8.80
CA PHE A 535 -34.44 11.72 9.83
C PHE A 535 -33.63 12.97 10.23
N TYR A 536 -33.45 13.94 9.33
CA TYR A 536 -32.56 15.09 9.56
C TYR A 536 -33.25 16.45 9.71
N GLY A 537 -34.59 16.55 9.60
CA GLY A 537 -35.31 17.80 9.90
C GLY A 537 -34.82 19.01 9.10
N ILE A 538 -34.28 18.81 7.90
CA ILE A 538 -33.85 19.90 7.02
C ILE A 538 -35.09 20.45 6.34
N HIS A 539 -35.74 21.42 6.98
CA HIS A 539 -36.64 22.33 6.27
C HIS A 539 -35.78 23.26 5.41
N THR A 540 -35.61 22.94 4.13
CA THR A 540 -35.35 23.96 3.13
C THR A 540 -36.52 24.94 3.17
N ARG A 541 -36.33 26.10 3.79
CA ARG A 541 -37.21 27.24 3.56
C ARG A 541 -37.06 27.61 2.09
N ILE A 542 -38.16 27.42 1.36
CA ILE A 542 -38.38 27.85 -0.02
C ILE A 542 -38.18 29.36 -0.13
#